data_AF-A0A1T0CQV5-F1
#
_entry.id   AF-A0A1T0CQV5-F1
#
_cell.length_a   1.000
_cell.length_b   1.000
_cell.length_c   1.000
_cell.angle_alpha   90.00
_cell.angle_beta   90.00
_cell.angle_gamma   90.00
#
_symmetry.space_group_name_H-M   'P 1'
#
loop_
_entity.id
_entity.type
_entity.pdbx_description
1 polymer ?
#
loop_
_entity_poly.entity_id
_entity_poly.type
_entity_poly.pdbx_seq_one_letter_code
_entity_poly.pdbx_strand_id
1 'polypeptide(L)' 'MALNVRYLGTDKVQVSMQGYTGELAIAQSASGSRYVSNTGLFGYGGEWHQKGNMGILAAKNIHGTPIQTVCQKTM' A
#
# COMPACT_ATOMS: atom_id res chain seq x y z
N MET A 1 4.87 4.92 -13.19
CA MET A 1 5.40 4.63 -11.84
C MET A 1 4.82 3.29 -11.41
N ALA A 2 5.63 2.37 -10.89
CA ALA A 2 5.17 1.02 -10.52
C ALA A 2 5.24 0.85 -9.00
N LEU A 3 4.14 0.38 -8.41
CA LEU A 3 4.08 -0.08 -7.03
C LEU A 3 4.32 -1.58 -7.00
N ASN A 4 5.28 -2.03 -6.20
CA ASN A 4 5.43 -3.44 -5.89
C ASN A 4 4.80 -3.74 -4.53
N VAL A 5 4.00 -4.80 -4.45
CA VAL A 5 3.37 -5.27 -3.22
C VAL A 5 3.82 -6.71 -2.99
N ARG A 6 4.54 -6.94 -1.89
CA ARG A 6 5.01 -8.25 -1.45
C ARG A 6 4.29 -8.66 -0.18
N TYR A 7 3.63 -9.80 -0.18
CA TYR A 7 2.97 -10.34 1.01
C TYR A 7 4.01 -10.92 1.97
N LEU A 8 3.95 -10.51 3.23
CA LEU A 8 4.80 -10.98 4.32
C LEU A 8 3.95 -11.84 5.26
N GLY A 9 3.58 -13.03 4.79
CA GLY A 9 2.60 -13.87 5.49
C GLY A 9 1.16 -13.49 5.14
N THR A 10 0.25 -13.63 6.12
CA THR A 10 -1.20 -13.42 5.92
C THR A 10 -1.69 -12.07 6.43
N ASP A 11 -0.93 -11.44 7.33
CA ASP A 11 -1.31 -10.25 8.07
C ASP A 11 -0.56 -9.00 7.63
N LYS A 12 0.49 -9.12 6.82
CA LYS A 12 1.35 -7.99 6.44
C LYS A 12 1.66 -7.95 4.95
N VAL A 13 1.89 -6.74 4.46
CA VAL A 13 2.44 -6.49 3.13
C VAL A 13 3.56 -5.48 3.21
N GLN A 14 4.61 -5.72 2.44
CA GLN A 14 5.62 -4.72 2.12
C GLN A 14 5.22 -4.04 0.81
N VAL A 15 5.06 -2.73 0.85
CA VAL A 15 4.89 -1.89 -0.33
C VAL A 15 6.21 -1.25 -0.70
N SER A 16 6.55 -1.21 -1.99
CA SER A 16 7.78 -0.60 -2.49
C SER A 16 7.53 0.26 -3.72
N MET A 17 8.04 1.49 -3.71
CA MET A 17 7.89 2.43 -4.82
C MET A 17 9.09 3.38 -4.86
N GLN A 18 9.68 3.56 -6.04
CA GLN A 18 10.83 4.46 -6.25
C GLN A 18 12.01 4.24 -5.27
N GLY A 19 12.26 2.99 -4.87
CA GLY A 19 13.33 2.64 -3.92
C GLY A 19 12.97 2.82 -2.44
N TYR A 20 11.78 3.35 -2.12
CA TYR A 20 11.26 3.40 -0.77
C TYR A 20 10.46 2.14 -0.46
N THR A 21 10.50 1.71 0.79
CA THR A 21 9.79 0.52 1.26
C THR A 21 9.04 0.84 2.55
N GLY A 22 7.84 0.30 2.69
CA GLY A 22 7.04 0.40 3.91
C GLY A 22 6.31 -0.90 4.20
N GLU A 23 6.08 -1.19 5.48
CA GLU A 23 5.25 -2.31 5.92
C GLU A 23 3.86 -1.81 6.31
N LEU A 24 2.83 -2.51 5.84
CA LEU A 24 1.43 -2.30 6.19
C LEU A 24 0.86 -3.58 6.80
N ALA A 25 0.08 -3.44 7.87
CA ALA A 25 -0.59 -4.53 8.55
C ALA A 25 -2.07 -4.59 8.15
N ILE A 26 -2.63 -5.80 8.12
CA ILE A 26 -4.01 -6.04 7.71
C ILE A 26 -4.97 -5.32 8.66
N ALA A 27 -6.00 -4.73 8.08
CA ALA A 27 -7.04 -4.02 8.78
C ALA A 27 -8.40 -4.48 8.28
N GLN A 28 -9.42 -4.30 9.13
CA GLN A 28 -10.79 -4.63 8.77
C GLN A 28 -11.25 -3.81 7.54
N SER A 29 -11.89 -4.50 6.60
CA SER A 29 -12.51 -3.95 5.39
C SER A 29 -13.83 -4.66 5.10
N ALA A 30 -14.79 -3.93 4.54
CA ALA A 30 -16.07 -4.50 4.13
C ALA A 30 -15.94 -5.39 2.88
N SER A 31 -15.01 -5.06 1.98
CA SER A 31 -14.76 -5.83 0.75
C SER A 31 -13.29 -5.69 0.34
N GLY A 32 -12.71 -6.79 -0.15
CA GLY A 32 -11.29 -6.82 -0.49
C GLY A 32 -10.39 -6.82 0.75
N SER A 33 -9.08 -6.75 0.52
CA SER A 33 -8.07 -6.74 1.58
C SER A 33 -7.55 -5.32 1.77
N ARG A 34 -7.56 -4.84 3.02
CA ARG A 34 -7.06 -3.53 3.40
C ARG A 34 -5.89 -3.68 4.35
N TYR A 35 -4.84 -2.91 4.12
CA TYR A 35 -3.64 -2.88 4.93
C TYR A 35 -3.28 -1.44 5.26
N VAL A 36 -2.95 -1.14 6.50
CA VAL A 36 -2.66 0.22 6.98
C VAL A 36 -1.36 0.26 7.77
N SER A 37 -0.78 1.45 7.88
CA SER A 37 0.35 1.70 8.76
C SER A 37 0.38 3.14 9.23
N ASN A 38 0.95 3.36 10.41
CA ASN A 38 1.25 4.69 10.93
C ASN A 38 2.57 5.26 10.38
N THR A 39 3.46 4.40 9.85
CA THR A 39 4.72 4.80 9.22
C THR A 39 4.65 4.68 7.69
N GLY A 40 4.09 3.58 7.18
CA GLY A 40 3.83 3.38 5.75
C GLY A 40 5.08 3.50 4.88
N LEU A 41 4.92 3.97 3.65
CA LEU A 41 5.96 3.98 2.61
C LEU A 41 7.01 5.08 2.77
N PHE A 42 6.63 6.22 3.34
CA PHE A 42 7.47 7.44 3.42
C PHE A 42 7.55 8.02 4.84
N GLY A 43 7.21 7.24 5.87
CA GLY A 43 7.21 7.70 7.28
C GLY A 43 5.97 8.47 7.72
N TYR A 44 4.96 8.61 6.86
CA TYR A 44 3.73 9.38 7.11
C TYR A 44 2.47 8.52 7.21
N GLY A 45 2.63 7.20 7.32
CA GLY A 45 1.56 6.23 7.25
C GLY A 45 1.09 5.96 5.83
N GLY A 46 -0.02 5.26 5.72
CA GLY A 46 -0.65 4.95 4.44
C GLY A 46 -1.57 3.74 4.49
N GLU A 47 -2.27 3.54 3.39
CA GLU A 47 -3.22 2.47 3.19
C GLU A 47 -3.03 1.84 1.81
N TRP A 48 -3.00 0.51 1.78
CA TRP A 48 -3.15 -0.29 0.58
C TRP A 48 -4.49 -1.02 0.65
N HIS A 49 -5.36 -0.78 -0.33
CA HIS A 49 -6.64 -1.48 -0.44
C HIS A 49 -6.74 -2.13 -1.81
N GLN A 50 -7.03 -3.43 -1.84
CA GLN A 50 -7.12 -4.19 -3.07
C GLN A 50 -8.39 -5.02 -3.15
N LYS A 51 -8.87 -5.23 -4.38
CA LYS A 51 -9.99 -6.09 -4.72
C LYS A 51 -9.82 -6.66 -6.13
N GLY A 52 -9.81 -7.99 -6.23
CA GLY A 52 -9.57 -8.68 -7.50
C GLY A 52 -8.20 -8.29 -8.09
N ASN A 53 -8.21 -7.76 -9.32
CA ASN A 53 -6.99 -7.33 -10.02
C ASN A 53 -6.68 -5.83 -9.86
N MET A 54 -7.42 -5.10 -9.01
CA MET A 54 -7.17 -3.69 -8.75
C MET A 54 -6.70 -3.47 -7.32
N GLY A 55 -5.84 -2.48 -7.13
CA GLY A 55 -5.56 -1.95 -5.82
C GLY A 55 -5.20 -0.47 -5.84
N ILE A 56 -5.37 0.17 -4.70
CA ILE A 56 -5.19 1.60 -4.49
C ILE A 56 -4.25 1.78 -3.32
N LEU A 57 -3.15 2.50 -3.55
CA LEU A 57 -2.30 3.01 -2.49
C LEU A 57 -2.68 4.46 -2.21
N ALA A 58 -3.04 4.76 -0.97
CA ALA A 58 -3.20 6.11 -0.45
C ALA A 58 -2.10 6.37 0.58
N ALA A 59 -1.26 7.37 0.36
CA ALA A 59 -0.14 7.69 1.25
C ALA A 59 0.18 9.20 1.18
N LYS A 60 1.21 9.64 1.90
CA LYS A 60 1.86 10.94 1.65
C LYS A 60 3.25 10.71 1.08
N ASN A 61 3.68 11.50 0.11
CA ASN A 61 5.03 11.43 -0.45
C ASN A 61 6.10 11.92 0.53
N ILE A 62 7.37 11.96 0.09
CA ILE A 62 8.51 12.45 0.90
C ILE A 62 8.38 13.90 1.40
N HIS A 63 7.45 14.69 0.85
CA HIS A 63 7.19 16.07 1.26
C HIS A 63 5.92 16.19 2.13
N GLY A 64 5.32 15.07 2.54
CA GLY A 64 4.09 15.06 3.32
C GLY A 64 2.83 15.37 2.50
N THR A 65 2.93 15.50 1.17
CA THR A 65 1.80 15.75 0.28
C THR A 65 1.02 14.45 0.03
N PRO A 66 -0.32 14.43 0.16
CA PRO A 66 -1.13 13.27 -0.17
C PRO A 66 -0.93 12.82 -1.62
N ILE A 67 -0.81 11.52 -1.81
CA ILE A 67 -0.75 10.86 -3.12
C ILE A 67 -1.70 9.67 -3.12
N GLN A 68 -2.24 9.38 -4.30
CA GLN A 68 -3.01 8.17 -4.55
C GLN A 68 -2.51 7.53 -5.83
N THR A 69 -2.24 6.22 -5.79
CA THR A 69 -1.81 5.45 -6.95
C THR A 69 -2.74 4.27 -7.15
N VAL A 70 -3.39 4.21 -8.32
CA VAL A 70 -4.20 3.08 -8.73
C VAL A 70 -3.30 2.10 -9.48
N CYS A 71 -3.34 0.85 -9.07
CA CYS A 71 -2.55 -0.23 -9.64
C CYS A 71 -3.47 -1.32 -10.18
N GLN A 72 -3.10 -1.88 -11.31
CA GLN A 72 -3.70 -3.11 -11.83
C GLN A 72 -2.66 -4.21 -11.80
N LYS A 73 -3.07 -5.40 -11.36
CA LYS A 73 -2.21 -6.58 -11.40
C LYS A 73 -1.96 -6.93 -12.87
N THR A 74 -0.74 -6.72 -13.33
CA THR A 74 -0.28 -7.23 -14.62
C THR A 74 -0.22 -8.76 -14.56
N MET A 75 -0.77 -9.41 -15.58
CA MET A 75 -0.76 -10.87 -15.74
C MET A 75 0.65 -11.40 -15.98
#